data_AF-A0A5J4ZIM6-F1
#
_entry.id   AF-A0A5J4ZIM6-F1
#
_cell.length_a   1.000
_cell.length_b   1.000
_cell.length_c   1.000
_cell.angle_alpha   90.00
_cell.angle_beta   90.00
_cell.angle_gamma   90.00
#
_symmetry.space_group_name_H-M   'P 1'
#
loop_
_entity.id
_entity.type
_entity.pdbx_description
1 polymer ?
#
loop_
_entity_poly.entity_id
_entity_poly.type
_entity_poly.pdbx_seq_one_letter_code
_entity_poly.pdbx_strand_id
1 'polypeptide(L)'
;MAVLRISIIALTVLMLGWLAESRSDTNSVFSPCSDASIQRFDGFSFGIAFAARTSFFHNNTELSPCDSRLSLSSANSQLALFRPKVDEISLLTINTSNFYPDSYGGYMVAFAGRKYAARSPPAFVANSTYIVTSFTLVLEFKKGRLQNLYWKRDGCASCSDGTSFVCLNNQDCAIRTSSCKNRGGSVDCSLGLQLAFSGTDKHDSVFNSWYEVKSLRQYSLYGLYSNLRDSLTSQYNKFF
;
A
#
# COMPACT_ATOMS: atom_id res chain seq x y z
N MET A 1 15.62 37.94 41.37
CA MET A 1 16.29 37.02 40.41
C MET A 1 15.45 35.81 40.01
N ALA A 2 14.47 35.34 40.82
CA ALA A 2 13.59 34.22 40.45
C ALA A 2 12.59 34.56 39.33
N VAL A 3 12.02 35.76 39.34
CA VAL A 3 11.00 36.20 38.35
C VAL A 3 11.57 36.24 36.92
N LEU A 4 12.82 36.72 36.76
CA LEU A 4 13.48 36.78 35.46
C LEU A 4 13.75 35.38 34.86
N ARG A 5 13.98 34.36 35.69
CA ARG A 5 14.20 32.98 35.25
C ARG A 5 12.91 32.28 34.81
N ILE A 6 11.78 32.58 35.45
CA ILE A 6 10.47 32.04 35.07
C ILE A 6 10.03 32.59 33.70
N SER A 7 10.29 33.88 33.45
CA SER A 7 9.98 34.50 32.15
C SER A 7 10.78 33.90 30.98
N ILE A 8 12.05 33.53 31.20
CA ILE A 8 12.88 32.90 30.15
C ILE A 8 12.39 31.47 29.85
N ILE A 9 12.04 30.69 30.89
CA ILE A 9 11.53 29.33 30.71
C ILE A 9 10.18 29.35 29.98
N ALA A 10 9.28 30.27 30.34
CA ALA A 10 7.99 30.43 29.67
C ALA A 10 8.17 30.82 28.19
N LEU A 11 9.10 31.71 27.87
CA LEU A 11 9.39 32.12 26.48
C LEU A 11 9.97 30.96 25.66
N THR A 12 10.83 30.11 26.26
CA THR A 12 11.37 28.93 25.57
C THR A 12 10.32 27.85 25.31
N VAL A 13 9.37 27.63 26.22
CA VAL A 13 8.27 26.66 26.03
C VAL A 13 7.27 27.16 24.98
N LEU A 14 7.00 28.47 24.94
CA LEU A 14 6.19 29.09 23.89
C LEU A 14 6.84 28.98 22.51
N MET A 15 8.17 29.13 22.39
CA MET A 15 8.87 28.96 21.11
C MET A 15 8.97 27.49 20.65
N LEU A 16 8.99 26.52 21.59
CA LEU A 16 8.93 25.09 21.27
C LEU A 16 7.54 24.65 20.75
N GLY A 17 6.48 25.37 21.11
CA GLY A 17 5.12 25.12 20.59
C GLY A 17 4.93 25.48 19.11
N TRP A 18 5.81 26.33 18.53
CA TRP A 18 5.74 26.75 17.13
C TRP A 18 6.53 25.84 16.18
N LEU A 19 7.38 24.96 16.71
CA LEU A 19 8.16 24.00 15.92
C LEU A 19 7.42 22.68 15.68
N ALA A 20 6.26 22.48 16.30
CA ALA A 20 5.36 21.37 16.01
C ALA A 20 4.38 21.77 14.89
N GLU A 21 4.89 22.15 13.71
CA GLU A 21 4.06 22.06 12.50
C GLU A 21 3.78 20.57 12.28
N SER A 22 2.62 20.11 12.71
CA SER A 22 1.97 19.00 12.02
C SER A 22 1.84 19.49 10.58
N ARG A 23 2.76 19.06 9.71
CA ARG A 23 2.78 19.51 8.31
C ARG A 23 1.44 19.06 7.72
N SER A 24 0.52 20.02 7.64
CA SER A 24 -0.85 19.80 7.23
C SER A 24 -0.84 19.33 5.79
N ASP A 25 -1.72 18.40 5.46
CA ASP A 25 -1.85 17.87 4.13
C ASP A 25 -2.19 19.01 3.14
N THR A 26 -1.26 19.33 2.24
CA THR A 26 -1.40 20.41 1.27
C THR A 26 -1.97 19.94 -0.06
N ASN A 27 -2.21 18.63 -0.22
CA ASN A 27 -2.69 18.06 -1.47
C ASN A 27 -4.21 17.89 -1.46
N SER A 28 -4.93 18.77 -2.15
CA SER A 28 -6.39 18.69 -2.28
C SER A 28 -6.88 17.69 -3.33
N VAL A 29 -6.00 16.88 -3.93
CA VAL A 29 -6.37 15.88 -4.93
C VAL A 29 -6.79 14.58 -4.26
N PHE A 30 -8.08 14.25 -4.36
CA PHE A 30 -8.66 13.02 -3.82
C PHE A 30 -8.93 11.94 -4.87
N SER A 31 -9.07 12.33 -6.13
CA SER A 31 -9.29 11.39 -7.24
C SER A 31 -7.98 10.70 -7.63
N PRO A 32 -7.94 9.36 -7.74
CA PRO A 32 -6.76 8.64 -8.22
C PRO A 32 -6.46 8.96 -9.68
N CYS A 33 -7.45 9.40 -10.48
CA CYS A 33 -7.27 9.75 -11.88
C CYS A 33 -6.99 11.24 -12.11
N SER A 34 -6.63 11.97 -11.07
CA SER A 34 -6.20 13.36 -11.19
C SER A 34 -4.70 13.46 -10.94
N ASP A 35 -4.01 14.29 -11.71
CA ASP A 35 -2.58 14.51 -11.52
C ASP A 35 -2.35 15.35 -10.25
N ALA A 36 -1.45 14.91 -9.39
CA ALA A 36 -1.07 15.58 -8.15
C ALA A 36 0.43 15.89 -8.12
N SER A 37 0.79 16.94 -7.39
CA SER A 37 2.17 17.28 -7.06
C SER A 37 2.30 17.40 -5.56
N ILE A 38 2.96 16.44 -4.94
CA ILE A 38 2.97 16.25 -3.50
C ILE A 38 4.27 16.73 -2.84
N GLN A 39 4.19 17.04 -1.55
CA GLN A 39 5.35 17.13 -0.65
C GLN A 39 5.35 16.00 0.38
N ARG A 40 6.46 15.82 1.11
CA ARG A 40 6.49 14.92 2.28
C ARG A 40 5.34 15.25 3.22
N PHE A 41 4.69 14.21 3.75
CA PHE A 41 3.54 14.29 4.65
C PHE A 41 2.21 14.75 4.05
N ASP A 42 2.15 15.08 2.75
CA ASP A 42 0.85 15.17 2.06
C ASP A 42 0.23 13.78 1.96
N GLY A 43 -1.09 13.72 1.87
CA GLY A 43 -1.71 12.47 1.44
C GLY A 43 -1.74 12.34 -0.08
N PHE A 44 -1.67 11.11 -0.58
CA PHE A 44 -1.61 10.84 -2.02
C PHE A 44 -2.66 9.81 -2.43
N SER A 45 -3.59 10.20 -3.29
CA SER A 45 -4.63 9.30 -3.78
C SER A 45 -4.12 8.39 -4.89
N PHE A 46 -4.29 7.09 -4.69
CA PHE A 46 -4.09 6.08 -5.74
C PHE A 46 -5.17 5.01 -5.64
N GLY A 47 -5.37 4.28 -6.74
CA GLY A 47 -6.34 3.19 -6.82
C GLY A 47 -5.68 1.84 -7.07
N ILE A 48 -6.39 0.78 -6.70
CA ILE A 48 -6.09 -0.60 -7.07
C ILE A 48 -7.31 -1.16 -7.77
N ALA A 49 -7.19 -1.43 -9.07
CA ALA A 49 -8.22 -2.07 -9.86
C ALA A 49 -7.98 -3.58 -9.88
N PHE A 50 -9.03 -4.36 -9.60
CA PHE A 50 -9.07 -5.82 -9.71
C PHE A 50 -9.86 -6.19 -10.95
N ALA A 51 -9.26 -6.96 -11.85
CA ALA A 51 -9.89 -7.45 -13.07
C ALA A 51 -9.14 -8.68 -13.59
N ALA A 52 -9.65 -9.30 -14.66
CA ALA A 52 -8.86 -10.26 -15.43
C ALA A 52 -7.63 -9.56 -16.03
N ARG A 53 -6.50 -10.28 -16.14
CA ARG A 53 -5.24 -9.73 -16.66
C ARG A 53 -5.43 -9.00 -18.00
N THR A 54 -6.19 -9.60 -18.91
CA THR A 54 -6.43 -9.06 -20.25
C THR A 54 -7.25 -7.77 -20.26
N SER A 55 -8.03 -7.50 -19.20
CA SER A 55 -8.86 -6.29 -19.08
C SER A 55 -8.03 -5.01 -18.88
N PHE A 56 -6.74 -5.13 -18.58
CA PHE A 56 -5.82 -4.00 -18.46
C PHE A 56 -5.09 -3.68 -19.78
N PHE A 57 -5.38 -4.41 -20.86
CA PHE A 57 -4.74 -4.26 -22.15
C PHE A 57 -5.73 -3.84 -23.23
N HIS A 58 -5.28 -2.95 -24.12
CA HIS A 58 -5.98 -2.59 -25.34
C HIS A 58 -4.99 -2.70 -26.50
N ASN A 59 -5.27 -3.56 -27.49
CA ASN A 59 -4.36 -3.83 -28.62
C ASN A 59 -2.92 -4.15 -28.17
N ASN A 60 -2.76 -5.09 -27.23
CA ASN A 60 -1.49 -5.49 -26.60
C ASN A 60 -0.73 -4.37 -25.86
N THR A 61 -1.31 -3.19 -25.72
CA THR A 61 -0.76 -2.10 -24.93
C THR A 61 -1.44 -2.08 -23.58
N GLU A 62 -0.66 -2.19 -22.50
CA GLU A 62 -1.18 -2.01 -21.15
C GLU A 62 -1.59 -0.54 -20.98
N LEU A 63 -2.81 -0.27 -20.49
CA LEU A 63 -3.28 1.08 -20.22
C LEU A 63 -3.53 1.27 -18.73
N SER A 64 -3.54 2.54 -18.30
CA SER A 64 -3.96 2.86 -16.93
C SER A 64 -5.46 2.60 -16.77
N PRO A 65 -5.91 2.08 -15.60
CA PRO A 65 -7.32 2.01 -15.23
C PRO A 65 -8.12 3.33 -15.35
N CYS A 66 -7.45 4.48 -15.43
CA CYS A 66 -8.08 5.77 -15.72
C CYS A 66 -8.38 6.00 -17.21
N ASP A 67 -7.93 5.12 -18.10
CA ASP A 67 -8.16 5.19 -19.55
C ASP A 67 -9.53 4.58 -19.89
N SER A 68 -10.40 5.39 -20.51
CA SER A 68 -11.76 4.97 -20.85
C SER A 68 -11.82 3.83 -21.87
N ARG A 69 -10.74 3.56 -22.61
CA ARG A 69 -10.68 2.46 -23.58
C ARG A 69 -10.66 1.06 -22.96
N LEU A 70 -10.31 0.95 -21.68
CA LEU A 70 -10.30 -0.34 -20.99
C LEU A 70 -11.72 -0.83 -20.61
N SER A 71 -12.72 0.05 -20.61
CA SER A 71 -14.11 -0.29 -20.26
C SER A 71 -14.23 -1.11 -18.97
N LEU A 72 -13.39 -0.82 -17.96
CA LEU A 72 -13.34 -1.61 -16.71
C LEU A 72 -14.70 -1.66 -15.99
N SER A 73 -15.50 -0.61 -16.11
CA SER A 73 -16.85 -0.54 -15.53
C SER A 73 -17.81 -1.63 -16.06
N SER A 74 -17.59 -2.14 -17.28
CA SER A 74 -18.37 -3.24 -17.84
C SER A 74 -17.63 -4.59 -17.79
N ALA A 75 -16.37 -4.60 -17.36
CA ALA A 75 -15.48 -5.77 -17.42
C ALA A 75 -15.34 -6.54 -16.09
N ASN A 76 -16.44 -6.68 -15.32
CA ASN A 76 -16.48 -7.33 -14.00
C ASN A 76 -15.25 -6.99 -13.13
N SER A 77 -15.08 -5.70 -12.86
CA SER A 77 -13.94 -5.17 -12.10
C SER A 77 -14.35 -4.64 -10.73
N GLN A 78 -13.41 -4.64 -9.80
CA GLN A 78 -13.57 -4.03 -8.49
C GLN A 78 -12.47 -3.00 -8.25
N LEU A 79 -12.76 -1.96 -7.48
CA LEU A 79 -11.81 -0.88 -7.19
C LEU A 79 -11.65 -0.70 -5.68
N ALA A 80 -10.41 -0.52 -5.24
CA ALA A 80 -10.07 -0.02 -3.91
C ALA A 80 -9.32 1.31 -4.06
N LEU A 81 -9.65 2.29 -3.22
CA LEU A 81 -9.05 3.61 -3.22
C LEU A 81 -8.35 3.86 -1.89
N PHE A 82 -7.14 4.40 -1.97
CA PHE A 82 -6.33 4.70 -0.81
C PHE A 82 -5.77 6.10 -0.91
N ARG A 83 -5.60 6.70 0.27
CA ARG A 83 -4.98 8.01 0.40
C ARG A 83 -4.03 8.05 1.60
N PRO A 84 -2.94 7.25 1.58
CA PRO A 84 -1.93 7.25 2.64
C PRO A 84 -1.19 8.58 2.68
N LYS A 85 -0.55 8.83 3.82
CA LYS A 85 0.40 9.90 3.99
C LYS A 85 1.74 9.52 3.36
N VAL A 86 2.31 10.42 2.57
CA VAL A 86 3.55 10.18 1.83
C VAL A 86 4.74 10.19 2.76
N ASP A 87 5.67 9.27 2.51
CA ASP A 87 6.90 9.08 3.26
C ASP A 87 6.67 8.63 4.72
N GLU A 88 5.53 7.97 4.94
CA GLU A 88 5.19 7.25 6.16
C GLU A 88 4.96 5.76 5.81
N ILE A 89 5.58 4.86 6.57
CA ILE A 89 5.39 3.41 6.38
C ILE A 89 3.92 3.10 6.68
N SER A 90 3.18 2.77 5.62
CA SER A 90 1.75 2.46 5.70
C SER A 90 1.51 1.00 5.33
N LEU A 91 0.70 0.31 6.13
CA LEU A 91 0.12 -0.98 5.79
C LEU A 91 -1.37 -0.79 5.53
N LEU A 92 -1.78 -1.04 4.28
CA LEU A 92 -3.16 -0.98 3.87
C LEU A 92 -3.75 -2.38 3.85
N THR A 93 -5.00 -2.53 4.24
CA THR A 93 -5.68 -3.83 4.25
C THR A 93 -6.94 -3.76 3.40
N ILE A 94 -7.11 -4.73 2.50
CA ILE A 94 -8.36 -4.98 1.79
C ILE A 94 -8.98 -6.21 2.40
N ASN A 95 -10.13 -6.01 3.05
CA ASN A 95 -10.88 -7.09 3.68
C ASN A 95 -11.52 -7.99 2.60
N THR A 96 -11.19 -9.27 2.63
CA THR A 96 -11.71 -10.29 1.69
C THR A 96 -12.91 -11.06 2.22
N SER A 97 -13.53 -10.64 3.34
CA SER A 97 -14.67 -11.35 3.94
C SER A 97 -15.84 -11.50 2.96
N ASN A 98 -16.13 -10.44 2.21
CA ASN A 98 -17.18 -10.41 1.18
C ASN A 98 -16.62 -10.13 -0.22
N PHE A 99 -15.30 -10.16 -0.38
CA PHE A 99 -14.61 -9.85 -1.63
C PHE A 99 -13.67 -11.00 -1.99
N TYR A 100 -13.91 -11.58 -3.17
CA TYR A 100 -13.18 -12.74 -3.68
C TYR A 100 -12.42 -12.33 -4.94
N PRO A 101 -11.12 -12.02 -4.87
CA PRO A 101 -10.37 -11.51 -6.01
C PRO A 101 -10.42 -12.42 -7.24
N ASP A 102 -10.52 -13.74 -7.04
CA ASP A 102 -10.66 -14.73 -8.10
C ASP A 102 -11.97 -14.60 -8.89
N SER A 103 -13.05 -14.12 -8.27
CA SER A 103 -14.32 -13.83 -8.94
C SER A 103 -14.26 -12.60 -9.85
N TYR A 104 -13.25 -11.75 -9.67
CA TYR A 104 -13.01 -10.55 -10.49
C TYR A 104 -11.80 -10.75 -11.42
N GLY A 105 -11.47 -12.00 -11.76
CA GLY A 105 -10.42 -12.32 -12.73
C GLY A 105 -9.02 -12.43 -12.13
N GLY A 106 -8.83 -12.22 -10.83
CA GLY A 106 -7.66 -12.69 -10.10
C GLY A 106 -6.38 -11.87 -10.23
N TYR A 107 -6.41 -10.73 -10.93
CA TYR A 107 -5.27 -9.82 -11.06
C TYR A 107 -5.60 -8.43 -10.54
N MET A 108 -4.55 -7.67 -10.18
CA MET A 108 -4.69 -6.27 -9.81
C MET A 108 -3.65 -5.37 -10.45
N VAL A 109 -4.01 -4.09 -10.62
CA VAL A 109 -3.15 -3.00 -11.09
C VAL A 109 -3.33 -1.81 -10.16
N ALA A 110 -2.22 -1.31 -9.59
CA ALA A 110 -2.17 -0.02 -8.93
C ALA A 110 -2.03 1.10 -9.96
N PHE A 111 -2.70 2.23 -9.73
CA PHE A 111 -2.70 3.34 -10.67
C PHE A 111 -2.90 4.69 -9.99
N ALA A 112 -2.32 5.74 -10.60
CA ALA A 112 -2.68 7.11 -10.30
C ALA A 112 -2.31 8.08 -11.44
N GLY A 113 -2.96 9.24 -11.45
CA GLY A 113 -2.79 10.28 -12.44
C GLY A 113 -3.50 9.98 -13.77
N ARG A 114 -3.57 10.99 -14.64
CA ARG A 114 -4.20 10.90 -15.95
C ARG A 114 -3.27 11.32 -17.07
N LYS A 115 -2.52 12.41 -16.90
CA LYS A 115 -1.57 12.87 -17.93
C LYS A 115 -0.38 11.93 -18.04
N TYR A 116 0.19 11.55 -16.90
CA TYR A 116 1.30 10.59 -16.85
C TYR A 116 0.81 9.14 -16.77
N ALA A 117 -0.44 8.94 -16.32
CA ALA A 117 -1.12 7.64 -16.30
C ALA A 117 -0.24 6.52 -15.69
N ALA A 118 0.41 6.83 -14.57
CA ALA A 118 1.31 5.92 -13.89
C ALA A 118 0.53 4.69 -13.40
N ARG A 119 1.07 3.51 -13.68
CA ARG A 119 0.45 2.23 -13.35
C ARG A 119 1.51 1.19 -13.07
N SER A 120 1.14 0.21 -12.26
CA SER A 120 1.95 -0.99 -12.05
C SER A 120 1.65 -2.05 -13.11
N PRO A 121 2.59 -2.95 -13.43
CA PRO A 121 2.27 -4.18 -14.14
C PRO A 121 1.18 -4.99 -13.41
N PRO A 122 0.35 -5.77 -14.11
CA PRO A 122 -0.63 -6.65 -13.47
C PRO A 122 0.04 -7.66 -12.54
N ALA A 123 -0.38 -7.67 -11.28
CA ALA A 123 0.03 -8.66 -10.28
C ALA A 123 -1.04 -9.74 -10.13
N PHE A 124 -0.61 -11.00 -10.03
CA PHE A 124 -1.50 -12.09 -9.66
C PHE A 124 -1.90 -11.95 -8.19
N VAL A 125 -3.19 -12.06 -7.92
CA VAL A 125 -3.76 -12.00 -6.57
C VAL A 125 -4.36 -13.33 -6.19
N ALA A 126 -5.25 -13.89 -7.00
CA ALA A 126 -5.92 -15.13 -6.65
C ALA A 126 -6.44 -15.92 -7.86
N ASN A 127 -6.60 -17.22 -7.66
CA ASN A 127 -7.44 -18.08 -8.48
C ASN A 127 -8.19 -19.07 -7.58
N SER A 128 -8.85 -20.07 -8.18
CA SER A 128 -9.59 -21.10 -7.44
C SER A 128 -8.74 -21.91 -6.45
N THR A 129 -7.42 -21.92 -6.62
CA THR A 129 -6.48 -22.77 -5.88
C THR A 129 -5.61 -21.99 -4.90
N TYR A 130 -5.14 -20.81 -5.29
CA TYR A 130 -4.15 -20.03 -4.56
C TYR A 130 -4.55 -18.56 -4.45
N ILE A 131 -4.12 -17.91 -3.36
CA ILE A 131 -4.23 -16.47 -3.14
C ILE A 131 -2.93 -15.92 -2.55
N VAL A 132 -2.42 -14.83 -3.10
CA VAL A 132 -1.32 -14.04 -2.55
C VAL A 132 -1.94 -12.91 -1.73
N THR A 133 -1.52 -12.79 -0.47
CA THR A 133 -2.15 -11.87 0.50
C THR A 133 -1.22 -10.77 0.97
N SER A 134 0.06 -10.79 0.60
CA SER A 134 1.04 -9.78 1.01
C SER A 134 1.72 -9.20 -0.22
N PHE A 135 1.61 -7.88 -0.37
CA PHE A 135 2.18 -7.14 -1.48
C PHE A 135 2.96 -5.93 -0.97
N THR A 136 4.04 -5.60 -1.69
CA THR A 136 4.78 -4.37 -1.47
C THR A 136 4.67 -3.51 -2.74
N LEU A 137 4.05 -2.33 -2.64
CA LEU A 137 3.94 -1.36 -3.73
C LEU A 137 4.92 -0.22 -3.51
N VAL A 138 5.71 0.05 -4.54
CA VAL A 138 6.65 1.16 -4.55
C VAL A 138 6.10 2.26 -5.44
N LEU A 139 5.99 3.45 -4.87
CA LEU A 139 5.60 4.67 -5.57
C LEU A 139 6.84 5.52 -5.80
N GLU A 140 7.22 5.69 -7.07
CA GLU A 140 8.39 6.46 -7.46
C GLU A 140 7.97 7.86 -7.92
N PHE A 141 8.48 8.89 -7.24
CA PHE A 141 8.19 10.27 -7.54
C PHE A 141 9.42 11.01 -8.05
N LYS A 142 9.19 11.96 -8.94
CA LYS A 142 10.21 12.91 -9.39
C LYS A 142 9.65 14.31 -9.27
N LYS A 143 10.28 15.15 -8.44
CA LYS A 143 9.82 16.51 -8.15
C LYS A 143 8.34 16.55 -7.72
N GLY A 144 7.95 15.61 -6.85
CA GLY A 144 6.59 15.50 -6.31
C GLY A 144 5.57 14.90 -7.26
N ARG A 145 5.96 14.48 -8.47
CA ARG A 145 5.05 13.85 -9.44
C ARG A 145 5.33 12.36 -9.56
N LEU A 146 4.29 11.54 -9.41
CA LEU A 146 4.40 10.10 -9.60
C LEU A 146 4.86 9.78 -11.03
N GLN A 147 5.92 8.98 -11.13
CA GLN A 147 6.49 8.51 -12.39
C GLN A 147 6.11 7.05 -12.62
N ASN A 148 6.36 6.20 -11.62
CA ASN A 148 6.16 4.76 -11.74
C ASN A 148 5.49 4.19 -10.49
N LEU A 149 4.79 3.08 -10.71
CA LEU A 149 4.29 2.19 -9.67
C LEU A 149 4.80 0.80 -9.99
N TYR A 150 5.33 0.08 -9.01
CA TYR A 150 5.71 -1.31 -9.25
C TYR A 150 5.59 -2.16 -8.00
N TRP A 151 5.28 -3.43 -8.23
CA TRP A 151 5.22 -4.44 -7.19
C TRP A 151 6.63 -4.97 -6.93
N LYS A 152 7.07 -4.88 -5.69
CA LYS A 152 8.27 -5.56 -5.25
C LYS A 152 7.91 -7.02 -4.95
N ARG A 153 8.65 -7.94 -5.55
CA ARG A 153 8.54 -9.38 -5.29
C ARG A 153 9.50 -9.74 -4.17
N ASP A 154 8.97 -10.20 -3.06
CA ASP A 154 9.75 -10.52 -1.86
C ASP A 154 10.27 -11.98 -1.86
N GLY A 155 9.91 -12.77 -2.88
CA GLY A 155 10.30 -14.17 -3.00
C GLY A 155 9.54 -15.05 -2.03
N CYS A 156 9.98 -16.30 -1.91
CA CYS A 156 9.29 -17.31 -1.11
C CYS A 156 9.86 -17.53 0.29
N ALA A 157 10.77 -16.66 0.75
CA ALA A 157 11.36 -16.77 2.08
C ALA A 157 10.30 -16.71 3.20
N SER A 158 9.21 -15.99 2.96
CA SER A 158 8.04 -15.90 3.87
C SER A 158 7.13 -17.13 3.85
N CYS A 159 7.32 -18.08 2.93
CA CYS A 159 6.51 -19.31 2.86
C CYS A 159 7.01 -20.46 3.71
N SER A 160 8.09 -20.25 4.47
CA SER A 160 8.84 -21.32 5.13
C SER A 160 8.07 -21.97 6.29
N ASP A 161 7.06 -21.28 6.82
CA ASP A 161 6.36 -21.65 8.06
C ASP A 161 4.89 -22.01 7.80
N GLY A 162 4.63 -23.24 7.32
CA GLY A 162 3.29 -23.85 7.35
C GLY A 162 2.88 -24.63 6.10
N THR A 163 2.04 -25.65 6.28
CA THR A 163 1.56 -26.56 5.20
C THR A 163 0.56 -25.91 4.23
N SER A 164 0.00 -24.75 4.59
CA SER A 164 -0.96 -23.99 3.78
C SER A 164 -0.31 -23.03 2.78
N PHE A 165 1.00 -22.80 2.89
CA PHE A 165 1.75 -21.87 2.04
C PHE A 165 2.39 -22.60 0.85
N VAL A 166 2.39 -21.93 -0.31
CA VAL A 166 2.95 -22.43 -1.55
C VAL A 166 3.72 -21.31 -2.23
N CYS A 167 4.96 -21.61 -2.59
CA CYS A 167 5.81 -20.74 -3.38
C CYS A 167 5.39 -20.80 -4.86
N LEU A 168 4.80 -19.74 -5.39
CA LEU A 168 4.41 -19.66 -6.80
C LEU A 168 5.56 -19.08 -7.62
N ASN A 169 5.97 -19.81 -8.66
CA ASN A 169 6.98 -19.39 -9.64
C ASN A 169 8.30 -18.87 -9.03
N ASN A 170 8.66 -19.32 -7.83
CA ASN A 170 9.82 -18.85 -7.08
C ASN A 170 9.81 -17.34 -6.79
N GLN A 171 8.63 -16.70 -6.84
CA GLN A 171 8.48 -15.24 -6.81
C GLN A 171 7.53 -14.77 -5.72
N ASP A 172 6.40 -15.45 -5.55
CA ASP A 172 5.33 -14.98 -4.68
C ASP A 172 4.93 -16.07 -3.67
N CYS A 173 4.66 -15.64 -2.45
CA CYS A 173 4.13 -16.52 -1.42
C CYS A 173 2.61 -16.54 -1.44
N ALA A 174 2.03 -17.70 -1.76
CA ALA A 174 0.59 -17.87 -1.81
C ALA A 174 0.08 -18.81 -0.72
N ILE A 175 -1.19 -18.65 -0.38
CA ILE A 175 -1.95 -19.51 0.51
C ILE A 175 -2.93 -20.30 -0.35
N ARG A 176 -3.18 -21.57 0.00
CA ARG A 176 -4.26 -22.32 -0.65
C ARG A 176 -5.61 -21.66 -0.35
N THR A 177 -6.41 -21.39 -1.38
CA THR A 177 -7.71 -20.72 -1.24
C THR A 177 -8.64 -21.45 -0.28
N SER A 178 -8.59 -22.78 -0.21
CA SER A 178 -9.35 -23.62 0.74
C SER A 178 -8.99 -23.39 2.22
N SER A 179 -7.81 -22.84 2.51
CA SER A 179 -7.37 -22.53 3.87
C SER A 179 -7.93 -21.20 4.39
N CYS A 180 -8.51 -20.37 3.51
CA CYS A 180 -9.02 -19.06 3.87
C CYS A 180 -10.36 -19.12 4.61
N LYS A 181 -10.55 -18.26 5.62
CA LYS A 181 -11.77 -18.18 6.45
C LYS A 181 -13.05 -18.01 5.63
N ASN A 182 -13.02 -17.15 4.62
CA ASN A 182 -14.13 -16.91 3.70
C ASN A 182 -14.43 -18.10 2.75
N ARG A 183 -13.63 -19.17 2.81
CA ARG A 183 -13.76 -20.41 2.03
C ARG A 183 -13.89 -21.66 2.89
N GLY A 184 -14.20 -21.49 4.18
CA GLY A 184 -14.38 -22.58 5.15
C GLY A 184 -13.11 -23.02 5.87
N GLY A 185 -11.97 -22.34 5.66
CA GLY A 185 -10.72 -22.57 6.38
C GLY A 185 -10.59 -21.72 7.65
N SER A 186 -9.39 -21.69 8.22
CA SER A 186 -9.09 -20.98 9.49
C SER A 186 -8.14 -19.78 9.33
N VAL A 187 -7.55 -19.58 8.15
CA VAL A 187 -6.55 -18.53 7.88
C VAL A 187 -7.22 -17.27 7.37
N ASP A 188 -6.87 -16.11 7.93
CA ASP A 188 -7.28 -14.82 7.37
C ASP A 188 -6.48 -14.54 6.08
N CYS A 189 -7.20 -14.37 4.98
CA CYS A 189 -6.63 -14.11 3.65
C CYS A 189 -6.89 -12.68 3.16
N SER A 190 -7.13 -11.75 4.07
CA SER A 190 -7.20 -10.32 3.75
C SER A 190 -5.91 -9.86 3.07
N LEU A 191 -6.02 -8.99 2.07
CA LEU A 191 -4.86 -8.52 1.32
C LEU A 191 -4.19 -7.39 2.10
N GLY A 192 -2.95 -7.61 2.51
CA GLY A 192 -2.06 -6.61 3.08
C GLY A 192 -1.17 -5.98 1.99
N LEU A 193 -1.12 -4.66 1.99
CA LEU A 193 -0.33 -3.87 1.06
C LEU A 193 0.60 -2.93 1.83
N GLN A 194 1.89 -3.21 1.78
CA GLN A 194 2.93 -2.33 2.29
C GLN A 194 3.29 -1.29 1.24
N LEU A 195 3.37 -0.03 1.65
CA LEU A 195 3.77 1.08 0.78
C LEU A 195 5.20 1.51 1.04
N ALA A 196 5.90 1.85 -0.05
CA ALA A 196 7.21 2.45 0.00
C ALA A 196 7.27 3.64 -0.98
N PHE A 197 7.84 4.77 -0.55
CA PHE A 197 7.98 5.96 -1.37
C PHE A 197 9.45 6.17 -1.73
N SER A 198 9.71 6.39 -3.01
CA SER A 198 11.04 6.62 -3.57
C SER A 198 11.09 7.92 -4.36
N GLY A 199 12.27 8.54 -4.43
CA GLY A 199 12.53 9.74 -5.21
C GLY A 199 12.36 11.04 -4.41
N THR A 200 11.81 12.08 -5.05
CA THR A 200 11.75 13.43 -4.46
C THR A 200 10.35 14.05 -4.49
N ASP A 201 10.13 14.92 -3.50
CA ASP A 201 8.93 15.72 -3.35
C ASP A 201 8.97 17.00 -4.22
N LYS A 202 7.90 17.82 -4.23
CA LYS A 202 7.81 19.02 -5.09
C LYS A 202 8.86 20.11 -4.77
N HIS A 203 9.51 20.02 -3.61
CA HIS A 203 10.58 20.91 -3.17
C HIS A 203 11.95 20.22 -3.22
N ASP A 204 12.08 19.15 -4.02
CA ASP A 204 13.29 18.36 -4.20
C ASP A 204 13.78 17.64 -2.91
N SER A 205 12.93 17.52 -1.88
CA SER A 205 13.26 16.74 -0.68
C SER A 205 13.14 15.24 -0.94
N VAL A 206 14.12 14.45 -0.52
CA VAL A 206 14.17 13.01 -0.74
C VAL A 206 13.20 12.26 0.19
N PHE A 207 12.52 11.24 -0.34
CA PHE A 207 11.73 10.29 0.44
C PHE A 207 12.63 9.20 1.06
N ASN A 208 12.38 8.88 2.33
CA ASN A 208 13.22 8.00 3.16
C ASN A 208 12.62 6.60 3.37
N SER A 209 11.29 6.46 3.27
CA SER A 209 10.59 5.19 3.51
C SER A 209 11.12 4.02 2.66
N TRP A 210 11.58 4.25 1.43
CA TRP A 210 12.24 3.21 0.63
C TRP A 210 13.51 2.63 1.27
N TYR A 211 14.34 3.48 1.87
CA TYR A 211 15.56 3.04 2.57
C TYR A 211 15.22 2.29 3.86
N GLU A 212 14.13 2.68 4.53
CA GLU A 212 13.62 2.00 5.71
C GLU A 212 13.06 0.61 5.38
N VAL A 213 12.42 0.43 4.22
CA VAL A 213 11.99 -0.89 3.72
C VAL A 213 13.16 -1.85 3.54
N LYS A 214 14.36 -1.36 3.17
CA LYS A 214 15.57 -2.19 3.13
C LYS A 214 16.00 -2.66 4.52
N SER A 215 15.83 -1.83 5.55
CA SER A 215 16.12 -2.17 6.95
C SER A 215 15.06 -3.12 7.54
N LEU A 216 13.80 -2.96 7.14
CA LEU A 216 12.71 -3.90 7.44
C LEU A 216 12.92 -5.29 6.82
N ARG A 217 13.84 -5.48 5.86
CA ARG A 217 14.23 -6.82 5.38
C ARG A 217 15.07 -7.62 6.40
N GLN A 218 15.74 -6.96 7.35
CA GLN A 218 16.54 -7.65 8.38
C GLN A 218 15.69 -8.26 9.49
N TYR A 219 14.53 -7.67 9.76
CA TYR A 219 13.52 -8.26 10.62
C TYR A 219 12.50 -8.91 9.71
N SER A 220 12.62 -10.24 9.48
CA SER A 220 11.60 -11.04 8.78
C SER A 220 10.22 -10.42 9.03
N LEU A 221 9.67 -9.75 8.01
CA LEU A 221 8.46 -8.92 8.19
C LEU A 221 7.29 -9.78 8.67
N TYR A 222 7.35 -11.09 8.46
CA TYR A 222 6.48 -12.09 9.08
C TYR A 222 6.51 -12.05 10.62
N GLY A 223 7.70 -11.97 11.24
CA GLY A 223 7.85 -11.94 12.70
C GLY A 223 7.44 -10.62 13.34
N LEU A 224 7.59 -9.48 12.66
CA LEU A 224 6.99 -8.21 13.13
C LEU A 224 5.47 -8.19 12.89
N TYR A 225 5.01 -8.74 11.77
CA TYR A 225 3.60 -8.83 11.37
C TYR A 225 2.78 -9.77 12.26
N SER A 226 3.31 -10.96 12.60
CA SER A 226 2.66 -11.89 13.53
C SER A 226 2.59 -11.30 14.93
N ASN A 227 3.68 -10.71 15.43
CA ASN A 227 3.75 -10.14 16.77
C ASN A 227 2.91 -8.85 16.91
N LEU A 228 2.84 -7.98 15.89
CA LEU A 228 1.94 -6.82 15.91
C LEU A 228 0.47 -7.24 15.85
N ARG A 229 0.14 -8.26 15.05
CA ARG A 229 -1.23 -8.80 14.99
C ARG A 229 -1.62 -9.49 16.29
N ASP A 230 -0.74 -10.29 16.90
CA ASP A 230 -0.97 -10.93 18.19
C ASP A 230 -1.05 -9.89 19.32
N SER A 231 -0.23 -8.82 19.27
CA SER A 231 -0.29 -7.72 20.23
C SER A 231 -1.60 -6.94 20.14
N LEU A 232 -2.11 -6.64 18.94
CA LEU A 232 -3.39 -5.94 18.76
C LEU A 232 -4.60 -6.84 19.09
N THR A 233 -4.54 -8.13 18.74
CA THR A 233 -5.59 -9.11 19.04
C THR A 233 -5.66 -9.41 20.55
N SER A 234 -4.51 -9.49 21.23
CA SER A 234 -4.46 -9.70 22.69
C SER A 234 -4.90 -8.48 23.50
N GLN A 235 -4.73 -7.26 22.98
CA GLN A 235 -5.30 -6.07 23.59
C GLN A 235 -6.81 -5.98 23.35
N TYR A 236 -7.30 -6.30 22.15
CA TYR A 236 -8.73 -6.31 21.85
C TYR A 236 -9.52 -7.27 22.76
N ASN A 237 -9.00 -8.47 23.02
CA ASN A 237 -9.59 -9.46 23.94
C ASN A 237 -9.46 -9.10 25.43
N LYS A 238 -8.75 -8.02 25.78
CA LYS A 238 -8.69 -7.48 27.16
C LYS A 238 -9.68 -6.35 27.38
N PHE A 239 -10.21 -5.75 26.32
CA PHE A 239 -11.16 -4.64 26.39
C PHE A 239 -12.60 -5.07 26.08
N PHE A 240 -12.83 -6.29 25.57
CA PHE A 240 -14.13 -6.91 25.35
C PHE A 240 -14.15 -8.36 25.83
#